data_AF-A0A1Q6RTN5-F1
#
_entry.id   AF-A0A1Q6RTN5-F1
#
_cell.length_a   1.000
_cell.length_b   1.000
_cell.length_c   1.000
_cell.angle_alpha   90.00
_cell.angle_beta   90.00
_cell.angle_gamma   90.00
#
_symmetry.space_group_name_H-M   'P 1'
#
loop_
_entity.id
_entity.type
_entity.pdbx_description
1 polymer ?
#
loop_
_entity_poly.entity_id
_entity_poly.type
_entity_poly.pdbx_seq_one_letter_code
_entity_poly.pdbx_strand_id
1 'polypeptide(L)' 'MSEVHVKEGESLDSALKRFKRSCAKAGVLAEVRKRECYESPSVKRRKKSEAARKNRNKRYY' A
#
# COMPACT_ATOMS: atom_id res chain seq x y z
N MET A 1 2.57 10.20 -6.31
CA MET A 1 2.44 9.33 -7.51
C MET A 1 3.70 8.47 -7.62
N SER A 2 3.55 7.21 -8.01
CA SER A 2 4.68 6.30 -8.21
C SER A 2 5.13 6.37 -9.67
N GLU A 3 6.28 6.95 -9.93
CA GLU A 3 6.89 6.99 -11.25
C GLU A 3 7.97 5.90 -11.37
N VAL A 4 8.01 5.17 -12.49
CA VAL A 4 9.02 4.14 -12.75
C VAL A 4 9.59 4.37 -14.14
N HIS A 5 10.88 4.72 -14.18
CA HIS A 5 11.62 4.89 -15.42
C HIS A 5 12.12 3.53 -15.91
N VAL A 6 11.82 3.20 -17.17
CA VAL A 6 12.26 1.94 -17.81
C VAL A 6 13.68 2.14 -18.35
N LYS A 7 14.59 1.21 -18.05
CA LYS A 7 15.96 1.27 -18.57
C LYS A 7 16.04 0.60 -19.95
N GLU A 8 16.98 1.03 -20.79
CA GLU A 8 17.26 0.36 -22.07
C GLU A 8 17.73 -1.08 -21.80
N GLY A 9 17.01 -2.05 -22.37
CA GLY A 9 17.24 -3.49 -22.15
C GLY A 9 16.36 -4.17 -21.08
N GLU A 10 15.46 -3.45 -20.41
CA GLU A 10 14.49 -4.06 -19.50
C GLU A 10 13.30 -4.67 -20.23
N SER A 11 12.87 -5.86 -19.81
CA SER A 11 11.59 -6.42 -20.25
C SER A 11 10.42 -5.63 -19.65
N LEU A 12 9.37 -5.44 -20.44
CA LEU A 12 8.15 -4.73 -20.04
C LEU A 12 7.56 -5.29 -18.73
N ASP A 13 7.59 -6.62 -18.57
CA ASP A 13 7.11 -7.31 -17.37
C ASP A 13 7.90 -6.96 -16.10
N SER A 14 9.22 -6.76 -16.21
CA SER A 14 10.04 -6.31 -15.08
C SER A 14 9.62 -4.91 -14.63
N ALA A 15 9.43 -4.00 -15.59
CA ALA A 15 8.98 -2.64 -15.33
C ALA A 15 7.60 -2.63 -14.66
N LEU A 16 6.64 -3.41 -15.17
CA LEU A 16 5.30 -3.55 -14.59
C LEU A 16 5.33 -4.11 -13.16
N LYS A 17 6.20 -5.08 -12.88
CA LYS A 17 6.34 -5.65 -11.54
C LYS A 17 6.86 -4.63 -10.53
N ARG A 18 7.84 -3.79 -10.92
CA ARG A 18 8.33 -2.69 -10.09
C ARG A 18 7.28 -1.62 -9.88
N PHE A 19 6.54 -1.25 -10.92
CA PHE A 19 5.44 -0.30 -10.83
C PHE A 19 4.36 -0.78 -9.85
N LYS A 20 3.90 -2.03 -9.97
CA LYS A 20 2.94 -2.63 -9.03
C LYS A 20 3.45 -2.61 -7.58
N ARG A 21 4.73 -2.90 -7.35
CA ARG A 21 5.36 -2.80 -6.01
C ARG A 21 5.41 -1.35 -5.51
N SER A 22 5.72 -0.39 -6.39
CA SER A 22 5.76 1.03 -6.06
C SER A 22 4.38 1.55 -5.67
N CYS A 23 3.33 1.21 -6.44
CA CYS A 23 1.93 1.51 -6.11
C CYS A 23 1.50 0.90 -4.77
N ALA A 24 1.90 -0.35 -4.51
CA ALA A 24 1.61 -1.03 -3.24
C ALA A 24 2.31 -0.36 -2.06
N LYS A 25 3.59 0.03 -2.23
CA LYS A 25 4.37 0.75 -1.21
C LYS A 25 3.82 2.14 -0.92
N ALA A 26 3.40 2.85 -1.97
CA ALA A 26 2.75 4.15 -1.85
C ALA A 26 1.37 4.06 -1.18
N GLY A 27 0.76 2.87 -1.09
CA GLY A 27 -0.50 2.66 -0.38
C GLY A 27 -1.73 3.26 -1.09
N VAL A 28 -1.59 3.68 -2.35
CA VAL A 28 -2.64 4.39 -3.10
C VAL A 28 -3.95 3.61 -3.13
N LEU A 29 -3.89 2.30 -3.39
CA LEU A 29 -5.08 1.43 -3.41
C LEU A 29 -5.71 1.27 -2.01
N ALA A 30 -4.91 1.25 -0.94
CA ALA A 30 -5.41 1.15 0.42
C ALA A 30 -6.08 2.46 0.86
N GLU A 31 -5.57 3.59 0.39
CA GLU A 31 -6.13 4.91 0.65
C GLU A 31 -7.47 5.11 -0.05
N VAL A 32 -7.58 4.73 -1.33
CA VAL A 32 -8.85 4.77 -2.08
C VAL A 32 -9.92 4.00 -1.33
N ARG A 33 -9.64 2.73 -0.97
CA ARG A 33 -10.57 1.88 -0.21
C ARG A 33 -10.99 2.48 1.13
N LYS A 34 -10.08 3.17 1.82
CA LYS A 34 -10.37 3.83 3.09
C LYS A 34 -11.24 5.08 2.94
N ARG A 35 -11.22 5.70 1.76
CA ARG A 35 -11.97 6.92 1.44
C ARG A 35 -13.30 6.64 0.72
N GLU A 36 -13.57 5.40 0.30
CA GLU A 36 -14.83 4.99 -0.35
C GLU A 36 -16.07 5.34 0.49
N CYS A 37 -15.97 5.27 1.81
CA CYS A 37 -17.06 5.63 2.72
C CYS A 37 -16.58 6.47 3.90
N TYR A 38 -17.47 7.29 4.44
CA TYR A 38 -17.19 8.02 5.67
C TYR A 38 -17.14 7.07 6.86
N GLU A 39 -16.01 7.05 7.54
CA GLU A 39 -15.87 6.44 8.86
C GLU A 39 -15.71 7.51 9.93
N SER A 40 -16.38 7.32 11.06
CA SER A 40 -16.24 8.19 12.22
C SER A 40 -14.79 8.20 12.76
N PRO A 41 -14.33 9.31 13.37
CA PRO A 41 -12.97 9.42 13.87
C PRO A 41 -12.58 8.32 14.87
N SER A 42 -13.53 7.87 15.69
CA SER A 42 -13.32 6.78 16.66
C SER A 42 -13.03 5.45 15.95
N VAL A 43 -13.82 5.10 14.93
CA VAL A 43 -13.62 3.88 14.14
C VAL A 43 -12.28 3.92 13.41
N LYS A 44 -11.89 5.07 12.84
CA LYS A 44 -10.59 5.27 12.21
C LYS A 44 -9.42 5.04 13.19
N ARG A 45 -9.54 5.53 14.43
CA ARG A 45 -8.52 5.33 15.49
C ARG A 45 -8.42 3.86 15.90
N ARG A 46 -9.56 3.17 16.08
CA ARG A 46 -9.59 1.73 16.40
C ARG A 46 -8.98 0.87 15.30
N LYS A 47 -9.36 1.10 14.03
CA LYS A 47 -8.77 0.36 12.89
C LYS A 47 -7.25 0.57 12.77
N LYS A 48 -6.76 1.78 13.09
CA LYS A 48 -5.32 2.09 13.09
C LYS A 48 -4.57 1.29 14.17
N SER A 49 -5.09 1.21 15.39
CA SER A 49 -4.45 0.45 16.47
C SER A 49 -4.46 -1.06 16.21
N GLU A 50 -5.57 -1.59 15.68
CA GLU A 50 -5.69 -2.99 15.26
C GLU A 50 -4.68 -3.36 14.16
N ALA A 51 -4.53 -2.51 13.14
CA ALA A 51 -3.56 -2.70 12.07
C ALA A 51 -2.11 -2.69 12.61
N ALA A 52 -1.79 -1.78 13.54
CA ALA A 52 -0.48 -1.73 14.18
C ALA A 52 -0.19 -3.00 14.99
N ARG A 53 -1.16 -3.50 15.77
CA ARG A 53 -1.04 -4.76 16.52
C ARG A 53 -0.80 -5.95 15.59
N LYS A 54 -1.55 -6.04 14.49
CA LYS A 54 -1.39 -7.11 13.49
C LYS A 54 -0.01 -7.09 12.84
N ASN A 55 0.51 -5.91 12.51
CA ASN A 55 1.85 -5.76 11.93
C ASN A 55 2.97 -6.13 12.92
N ARG A 56 2.80 -5.80 14.20
CA ARG A 56 3.75 -6.21 15.25
C ARG A 56 3.83 -7.73 15.35
N ASN A 57 2.70 -8.43 15.35
CA ASN A 57 2.67 -9.89 15.48
C ASN A 57 3.27 -10.62 14.28
N LYS A 58 3.17 -10.05 13.06
CA LYS A 58 3.80 -10.61 11.85
C LYS A 58 5.34 -10.60 11.86
N ARG A 59 5.98 -9.84 12.76
CA ARG A 59 7.44 -9.74 12.83
C ARG A 59 8.08 -10.86 13.66
N TYR A 60 7.28 -11.59 14.44
CA TYR A 60 7.75 -12.63 15.37
C TYR A 60 7.55 -14.05 14.83
N TYR A 61 7.02 -14.20 13.61
CA TYR A 61 6.86 -15.45 12.87
C TYR A 61 7.65 -15.40 11.57
#